data_AF-A0A4Y2MEV4-F1
#
_entry.id   AF-A0A4Y2MEV4-F1
#
_cell.length_a   1.000
_cell.length_b   1.000
_cell.length_c   1.000
_cell.angle_alpha   90.00
_cell.angle_beta   90.00
_cell.angle_gamma   90.00
#
_symmetry.space_group_name_H-M   'P 1'
#
loop_
_entity.id
_entity.type
_entity.pdbx_description
1 polymer ?
#
loop_
_entity_poly.entity_id
_entity_poly.type
_entity_poly.pdbx_seq_one_letter_code
_entity_poly.pdbx_strand_id
1 'polypeptide(L)'
;MKAESEKRMEQGQSKMKKGQEEMKNRIQSHVDSQVEEINDQVNIFIERIEDVQSVEREIKEKAQEARFGDSHLTQFYKTELKTRRRKPGESLQALSEDVERLMSLADAECPLDSRESLAVQFFVDAIRDDEKFQYLLRALEKLLDNLGLGRKTSLDGIRT
;
A
#
# COMPACT_ATOMS: atom_id res chain seq x y z
N MET A 1 -23.12 70.76 13.57
CA MET A 1 -22.95 70.33 12.16
C MET A 1 -21.73 69.42 11.95
N LYS A 2 -20.47 69.85 12.19
CA LYS A 2 -19.27 69.01 11.89
C LYS A 2 -19.18 67.65 12.62
N ALA A 3 -19.38 67.63 13.93
CA ALA A 3 -19.34 66.40 14.72
C ALA A 3 -20.47 65.40 14.35
N GLU A 4 -21.60 65.91 13.87
CA GLU A 4 -22.74 65.10 13.45
C GLU A 4 -22.49 64.43 12.10
N SER A 5 -21.81 65.11 11.17
CA SER A 5 -21.37 64.50 9.91
C SER A 5 -20.31 63.41 10.11
N GLU A 6 -19.36 63.59 11.02
CA GLU A 6 -18.33 62.59 11.34
C GLU A 6 -18.95 61.33 11.94
N LYS A 7 -19.86 61.48 12.93
CA LYS A 7 -20.58 60.36 13.53
C LYS A 7 -21.40 59.56 12.52
N ARG A 8 -22.03 60.23 11.54
CA ARG A 8 -22.78 59.56 10.46
C ARG A 8 -21.86 58.77 9.52
N MET A 9 -20.66 59.27 9.22
CA MET A 9 -19.66 58.55 8.42
C MET A 9 -19.13 57.32 9.14
N GLU A 10 -18.76 57.44 10.42
CA GLU A 10 -18.30 56.32 11.24
C GLU A 10 -19.39 55.24 11.37
N GLN A 11 -20.64 55.65 11.59
CA GLN A 11 -21.77 54.72 11.64
C GLN A 11 -21.98 54.00 10.30
N GLY A 12 -21.80 54.69 9.17
CA GLY A 12 -21.86 54.09 7.83
C GLY A 12 -20.75 53.06 7.59
N GLN A 13 -19.52 53.40 7.95
CA GLN A 13 -18.37 52.49 7.84
C GLN A 13 -18.51 51.26 8.75
N SER A 14 -18.99 51.44 9.98
CA SER A 14 -19.26 50.35 10.92
C SER A 14 -20.33 49.39 10.39
N LYS A 15 -21.43 49.91 9.85
CA LYS A 15 -22.49 49.10 9.21
C LYS A 15 -21.96 48.32 8.01
N MET A 16 -21.09 48.93 7.20
CA MET A 16 -20.51 48.27 6.03
C MET A 16 -19.58 47.12 6.42
N LYS A 17 -18.66 47.36 7.38
CA LYS A 17 -17.80 46.31 7.93
C LYS A 17 -18.61 45.15 8.51
N LYS A 18 -19.68 45.45 9.27
CA LYS A 18 -20.58 44.44 9.82
C LYS A 18 -21.27 43.62 8.72
N GLY A 19 -21.78 44.27 7.66
CA GLY A 19 -22.40 43.57 6.53
C GLY A 19 -21.42 42.69 5.76
N GLN A 20 -20.16 43.12 5.61
CA GLN A 20 -19.11 42.30 5.02
C GLN A 20 -18.78 41.07 5.88
N GLU A 21 -18.67 41.26 7.19
CA GLU A 21 -18.38 40.16 8.12
C GLU A 21 -19.54 39.15 8.17
N GLU A 22 -20.79 39.62 8.18
CA GLU A 22 -21.97 38.76 8.08
C GLU A 22 -21.97 37.95 6.78
N MET A 23 -21.63 38.57 5.64
CA MET A 23 -21.54 37.86 4.37
C MET A 23 -20.42 36.81 4.37
N LYS A 24 -19.25 37.15 4.91
CA LYS A 24 -18.12 36.22 5.04
C LYS A 24 -18.47 35.03 5.93
N ASN A 25 -19.09 35.28 7.09
CA ASN A 25 -19.49 34.22 8.01
C ASN A 25 -20.53 33.28 7.38
N ARG A 26 -21.48 33.83 6.60
CA ARG A 26 -22.45 33.01 5.86
C ARG A 26 -21.76 32.12 4.83
N ILE A 27 -20.84 32.66 4.05
CA ILE A 27 -20.07 31.89 3.05
C ILE A 27 -19.25 30.81 3.75
N GLN A 28 -18.52 31.17 4.81
CA GLN A 28 -17.69 30.23 5.55
C GLN A 28 -18.52 29.10 6.14
N SER A 29 -19.63 29.41 6.83
CA SER A 29 -20.53 28.40 7.40
C SER A 29 -21.11 27.45 6.35
N HIS A 30 -21.39 27.96 5.14
CA HIS A 30 -21.89 27.12 4.05
C HIS A 30 -20.80 26.17 3.53
N VAL A 31 -19.58 26.67 3.35
CA VAL A 31 -18.43 25.86 2.94
C VAL A 31 -18.13 24.79 4.00
N ASP A 32 -18.09 25.17 5.28
CA ASP A 32 -17.80 24.24 6.38
C ASP A 32 -18.84 23.11 6.43
N SER A 33 -20.12 23.45 6.34
CA SER A 33 -21.21 22.47 6.30
C SER A 33 -21.13 21.54 5.08
N GLN A 34 -20.74 22.05 3.91
CA GLN A 34 -20.55 21.22 2.72
C GLN A 34 -19.34 20.29 2.85
N VAL A 35 -18.26 20.78 3.45
CA VAL A 35 -17.06 19.96 3.70
C VAL A 35 -17.38 18.83 4.68
N GLU A 36 -18.14 19.11 5.74
CA GLU A 36 -18.62 18.09 6.69
C GLU A 36 -19.47 17.03 5.97
N GLU A 37 -20.47 17.44 5.17
CA GLU A 37 -21.32 16.50 4.42
C GLU A 37 -20.50 15.63 3.45
N ILE A 38 -19.56 16.23 2.71
CA ILE A 38 -18.68 15.48 1.81
C ILE A 38 -17.83 14.48 2.59
N ASN A 39 -17.30 14.88 3.75
CA ASN A 39 -16.48 14.01 4.58
C ASN A 39 -17.27 12.80 5.09
N ASP A 40 -18.50 13.02 5.55
CA ASP A 40 -19.40 11.96 5.98
C ASP A 40 -19.71 10.99 4.83
N GLN A 41 -20.00 11.51 3.64
CA GLN A 41 -20.22 10.69 2.44
C GLN A 41 -18.98 9.87 2.07
N VAL A 42 -17.80 10.48 2.10
CA VAL A 42 -16.53 9.78 1.80
C VAL A 42 -16.30 8.64 2.77
N ASN A 43 -16.53 8.86 4.08
CA ASN A 43 -16.37 7.80 5.09
C ASN A 43 -17.33 6.62 4.83
N ILE A 44 -18.60 6.89 4.52
CA ILE A 44 -19.57 5.86 4.13
C ILE A 44 -19.11 5.06 2.89
N PHE A 45 -18.53 5.75 1.90
CA PHE A 45 -18.00 5.06 0.72
C PHE A 45 -16.78 4.20 1.03
N ILE A 46 -15.88 4.65 1.90
CA ILE A 46 -14.72 3.87 2.35
C ILE A 46 -15.19 2.57 3.01
N GLU A 47 -16.11 2.63 3.97
CA GLU A 47 -16.67 1.46 4.65
C GLU A 47 -17.27 0.46 3.63
N ARG A 48 -18.05 0.96 2.66
CA ARG A 48 -18.63 0.11 1.60
C ARG A 48 -17.57 -0.56 0.72
N ILE A 49 -16.46 0.12 0.43
CA ILE A 49 -15.37 -0.44 -0.37
C ILE A 49 -14.70 -1.57 0.41
N GLU A 50 -14.44 -1.38 1.70
CA GLU A 50 -13.87 -2.39 2.58
C GLU A 50 -14.75 -3.64 2.63
N ASP A 51 -16.08 -3.47 2.79
CA ASP A 51 -17.05 -4.56 2.76
C ASP A 51 -17.02 -5.35 1.44
N VAL A 52 -17.01 -4.65 0.29
CA VAL A 52 -16.97 -5.30 -1.03
C VAL A 52 -15.68 -6.08 -1.23
N GLN A 53 -14.53 -5.50 -0.85
CA GLN A 53 -13.24 -6.18 -0.96
C GLN A 53 -13.14 -7.42 -0.05
N SER A 54 -13.74 -7.35 1.14
CA SER A 54 -13.84 -8.48 2.07
C SER A 54 -14.65 -9.63 1.46
N VAL A 55 -15.84 -9.33 0.92
CA VAL A 55 -16.71 -10.33 0.26
C VAL A 55 -16.05 -10.94 -0.97
N GLU A 56 -15.38 -10.14 -1.81
CA GLU A 56 -14.66 -10.65 -2.98
C GLU A 56 -13.58 -11.67 -2.58
N ARG A 57 -12.86 -11.39 -1.48
CA ARG A 57 -11.85 -12.29 -0.93
C ARG A 57 -12.45 -13.61 -0.47
N GLU A 58 -13.54 -13.56 0.31
CA GLU A 58 -14.22 -14.76 0.80
C GLU A 58 -14.73 -15.64 -0.34
N ILE A 59 -15.33 -15.04 -1.37
CA ILE A 59 -15.82 -15.77 -2.56
C ILE A 59 -14.65 -16.49 -3.25
N LYS A 60 -13.50 -15.83 -3.39
CA LYS A 60 -12.31 -16.43 -4.02
C LYS A 60 -11.81 -17.63 -3.22
N GLU A 61 -11.74 -17.50 -1.90
CA GLU A 61 -11.30 -18.57 -0.99
C GLU A 61 -12.28 -19.76 -1.04
N LYS A 62 -13.58 -19.50 -0.93
CA LYS A 62 -14.63 -20.54 -1.04
C LYS A 62 -14.64 -21.24 -2.40
N ALA A 63 -14.39 -20.51 -3.49
CA ALA A 63 -14.27 -21.10 -4.82
C ALA A 63 -13.04 -22.00 -4.96
N GLN A 64 -11.93 -21.66 -4.29
CA GLN A 64 -10.73 -22.50 -4.24
C GLN A 64 -10.95 -23.75 -3.38
N GLU A 65 -11.55 -23.62 -2.20
CA GLU A 65 -12.00 -24.73 -1.35
C GLU A 65 -12.85 -25.73 -2.14
N ALA A 66 -13.87 -25.24 -2.86
CA ALA A 66 -14.78 -26.08 -3.63
C ALA A 66 -14.09 -26.81 -4.81
N ARG A 67 -13.01 -26.26 -5.37
CA ARG A 67 -12.29 -26.83 -6.52
C ARG A 67 -11.24 -27.87 -6.13
N PHE A 68 -10.55 -27.66 -5.02
CA PHE A 68 -9.38 -28.48 -4.66
C PHE A 68 -9.60 -29.31 -3.39
N GLY A 69 -10.58 -28.97 -2.56
CA GLY A 69 -10.72 -29.50 -1.21
C GLY A 69 -9.65 -28.96 -0.26
N ASP A 70 -9.90 -29.09 1.04
CA ASP A 70 -9.13 -28.42 2.11
C ASP A 70 -7.63 -28.83 2.14
N SER A 71 -7.36 -30.12 1.90
CA SER A 71 -5.98 -30.67 1.90
C SER A 71 -5.10 -30.11 0.78
N HIS A 72 -5.66 -29.87 -0.42
CA HIS A 72 -4.91 -29.30 -1.54
C HIS A 72 -4.86 -27.76 -1.49
N LEU A 73 -5.75 -27.12 -0.73
CA LEU A 73 -5.79 -25.68 -0.56
C LEU A 73 -4.55 -25.16 0.18
N THR A 74 -4.13 -25.86 1.23
CA THR A 74 -2.89 -25.54 1.95
C THR A 74 -1.66 -25.63 1.02
N GLN A 75 -1.59 -26.65 0.15
CA GLN A 75 -0.50 -26.79 -0.82
C GLN A 75 -0.53 -25.70 -1.90
N PHE A 76 -1.72 -25.29 -2.32
CA PHE A 76 -1.92 -24.19 -3.24
C PHE A 76 -1.34 -22.88 -2.67
N TYR A 77 -1.72 -22.51 -1.45
CA TYR A 77 -1.18 -21.29 -0.81
C TYR A 77 0.32 -21.37 -0.54
N LYS A 78 0.85 -22.53 -0.13
CA LYS A 78 2.30 -22.75 -0.03
C LYS A 78 3.03 -22.50 -1.36
N THR A 79 2.39 -22.84 -2.48
CA THR A 79 2.96 -22.64 -3.82
C THR A 79 2.86 -21.18 -4.26
N GLU A 80 1.71 -20.54 -4.03
CA GLU A 80 1.48 -19.13 -4.35
C GLU A 80 2.45 -18.24 -3.56
N LEU A 81 2.68 -18.54 -2.29
CA LEU A 81 3.63 -17.84 -1.43
C LEU A 81 5.09 -17.96 -1.95
N LYS A 82 5.53 -19.17 -2.32
CA LYS A 82 6.89 -19.40 -2.85
C LYS A 82 7.16 -18.68 -4.18
N THR A 83 6.14 -18.61 -5.02
CA THR A 83 6.22 -18.02 -6.36
C THR A 83 5.83 -16.54 -6.38
N ARG A 84 5.41 -15.97 -5.24
CA ARG A 84 5.01 -14.59 -5.12
C ARG A 84 6.17 -13.67 -5.49
N ARG A 85 5.91 -12.74 -6.42
CA ARG A 85 6.82 -11.67 -6.82
C ARG A 85 6.04 -10.37 -6.89
N ARG A 86 6.67 -9.26 -6.51
CA ARG A 86 6.06 -7.93 -6.56
C ARG A 86 5.67 -7.57 -7.99
N LYS A 87 4.42 -7.16 -8.20
CA LYS A 87 3.94 -6.75 -9.53
C LYS A 87 4.35 -5.30 -9.84
N PRO A 88 4.52 -4.91 -11.12
CA PRO A 88 4.72 -3.51 -11.49
C PRO A 88 3.56 -2.65 -10.95
N GLY A 89 3.89 -1.58 -10.23
CA GLY A 89 2.89 -0.67 -9.65
C GLY A 89 2.28 -1.13 -8.32
N GLU A 90 2.57 -2.34 -7.84
CA GLU A 90 2.14 -2.81 -6.53
C GLU A 90 2.92 -2.11 -5.41
N SER A 91 2.23 -1.62 -4.38
CA SER A 91 2.88 -1.02 -3.21
C SER A 91 3.55 -2.10 -2.35
N LEU A 92 4.59 -1.73 -1.60
CA LEU A 92 5.23 -2.67 -0.68
C LEU A 92 4.27 -3.13 0.42
N GLN A 93 3.37 -2.26 0.86
CA GLN A 93 2.33 -2.59 1.83
C GLN A 93 1.35 -3.63 1.29
N ALA A 94 0.83 -3.45 0.07
CA ALA A 94 -0.06 -4.43 -0.53
C ALA A 94 0.62 -5.80 -0.71
N LEU A 95 1.93 -5.81 -1.02
CA LEU A 95 2.72 -7.04 -1.08
C LEU A 95 2.87 -7.69 0.31
N SER A 96 3.16 -6.93 1.36
CA SER A 96 3.32 -7.49 2.70
C SER A 96 2.01 -8.07 3.23
N GLU A 97 0.90 -7.35 3.06
CA GLU A 97 -0.44 -7.81 3.44
C GLU A 97 -0.80 -9.13 2.74
N ASP A 98 -0.49 -9.26 1.45
CA ASP A 98 -0.74 -10.48 0.70
C ASP A 98 0.18 -11.64 1.13
N VAL A 99 1.45 -11.38 1.45
CA VAL A 99 2.38 -12.38 2.01
C VAL A 99 1.89 -12.87 3.37
N GLU A 100 1.46 -11.98 4.26
CA GLU A 100 0.91 -12.34 5.58
C GLU A 100 -0.38 -13.16 5.46
N ARG A 101 -1.25 -12.78 4.53
CA ARG A 101 -2.47 -13.53 4.20
C ARG A 101 -2.13 -14.94 3.72
N LEU A 102 -1.23 -15.06 2.73
CA LEU A 102 -0.80 -16.35 2.21
C LEU A 102 -0.10 -17.19 3.27
N MET A 103 0.69 -16.60 4.17
CA MET A 103 1.30 -17.30 5.31
C MET A 103 0.26 -17.87 6.27
N SER A 104 -0.78 -17.09 6.58
CA SER A 104 -1.86 -17.52 7.47
C SER A 104 -2.67 -18.67 6.89
N LEU A 105 -2.88 -18.66 5.57
CA LEU A 105 -3.62 -19.70 4.86
C LEU A 105 -2.76 -20.93 4.54
N ALA A 106 -1.45 -20.76 4.32
CA ALA A 106 -0.52 -21.83 4.02
C ALA A 106 -0.04 -22.58 5.27
N ASP A 107 -0.01 -21.92 6.43
CA ASP A 107 0.53 -22.51 7.66
C ASP A 107 -0.21 -22.01 8.91
N ALA A 108 -1.49 -22.39 9.02
CA ALA A 108 -2.37 -22.00 10.13
C ALA A 108 -1.90 -22.54 11.49
N GLU A 109 -1.18 -23.66 11.53
CA GLU A 109 -0.71 -24.31 12.77
C GLU A 109 0.67 -23.82 13.25
N CYS A 110 1.37 -23.00 12.46
CA CYS A 110 2.70 -22.50 12.80
C CYS A 110 2.64 -21.45 13.94
N PRO A 111 3.53 -21.51 14.96
CA PRO A 111 3.63 -20.49 16.00
C PRO A 111 3.87 -19.08 15.44
N LEU A 112 3.30 -18.05 16.08
CA LEU A 112 3.35 -16.64 15.63
C LEU A 112 4.77 -16.15 15.31
N ASP A 113 5.72 -16.31 16.24
CA ASP A 113 7.11 -15.84 16.06
C ASP A 113 7.82 -16.50 14.86
N SER A 114 7.53 -17.79 14.64
CA SER A 114 8.05 -18.56 13.49
C SER A 114 7.39 -18.13 12.19
N ARG A 115 6.09 -17.79 12.23
CA ARG A 115 5.33 -17.31 11.07
C ARG A 115 5.80 -15.94 10.63
N GLU A 116 6.03 -15.00 11.55
CA GLU A 116 6.53 -13.65 11.24
C GLU A 116 7.92 -13.70 10.57
N SER A 117 8.84 -14.48 11.14
CA SER A 117 10.18 -14.65 10.58
C SER A 117 10.14 -15.21 9.15
N LEU A 118 9.25 -16.16 8.90
CA LEU A 118 9.06 -16.77 7.59
C LEU A 118 8.37 -15.81 6.60
N ALA A 119 7.40 -15.02 7.07
CA ALA A 119 6.74 -13.97 6.28
C ALA A 119 7.75 -12.92 5.80
N VAL A 120 8.65 -12.47 6.69
CA VAL A 120 9.74 -11.54 6.32
C VAL A 120 10.64 -12.13 5.23
N GLN A 121 10.99 -13.42 5.35
CA GLN A 121 11.81 -14.10 4.35
C GLN A 121 11.11 -14.12 2.97
N PHE A 122 9.85 -14.55 2.92
CA PHE A 122 9.06 -14.57 1.68
C PHE A 122 8.83 -13.18 1.10
N PHE A 123 8.62 -12.17 1.94
CA PHE A 123 8.48 -10.78 1.51
C PHE A 123 9.78 -10.27 0.84
N VAL A 124 10.93 -10.52 1.47
CA VAL A 124 12.23 -10.19 0.89
C VAL A 124 12.45 -10.90 -0.44
N ASP A 125 12.12 -12.19 -0.53
CA ASP A 125 12.24 -12.96 -1.77
C ASP A 125 11.27 -12.49 -2.86
N ALA A 126 10.07 -12.01 -2.48
CA ALA A 126 9.10 -11.46 -3.41
C ALA A 126 9.51 -10.09 -3.99
N ILE A 127 10.33 -9.33 -3.27
CA ILE A 127 10.90 -8.05 -3.74
C ILE A 127 12.16 -8.25 -4.58
N ARG A 128 12.93 -9.32 -4.31
CA ARG A 128 14.13 -9.63 -5.09
C ARG A 128 13.75 -9.87 -6.55
N ASP A 129 13.99 -8.85 -7.35
CA ASP A 129 13.83 -8.83 -8.78
C ASP A 129 14.84 -9.81 -9.38
N ASP A 130 14.41 -11.06 -9.57
CA ASP A 130 15.21 -12.14 -10.17
C ASP A 130 15.61 -11.81 -11.62
N GLU A 131 15.07 -10.75 -12.24
CA GLU A 131 15.48 -10.35 -13.60
C GLU A 131 16.46 -9.18 -13.60
N LYS A 132 16.20 -8.09 -12.87
CA LYS A 132 17.14 -6.95 -12.85
C LYS A 132 18.41 -7.25 -12.08
N PHE A 133 18.33 -7.93 -10.94
CA PHE A 133 19.51 -8.28 -10.17
C PHE A 133 20.38 -9.30 -10.94
N GLN A 134 19.76 -10.30 -11.58
CA GLN A 134 20.47 -11.27 -12.41
C GLN A 134 21.03 -10.65 -13.71
N TYR A 135 20.29 -9.72 -14.33
CA TYR A 135 20.79 -8.98 -15.50
C TYR A 135 22.02 -8.16 -15.14
N LEU A 136 21.99 -7.45 -14.00
CA LEU A 136 23.14 -6.67 -13.51
C LEU A 136 24.31 -7.55 -13.10
N LEU A 137 24.04 -8.69 -12.44
CA LEU A 137 25.08 -9.66 -12.07
C LEU A 137 25.75 -10.24 -13.32
N ARG A 138 24.96 -10.65 -14.33
CA ARG A 138 25.47 -11.15 -15.61
C ARG A 138 26.21 -10.07 -16.42
N ALA A 139 25.78 -8.81 -16.32
CA ALA A 139 26.47 -7.68 -16.96
C ALA A 139 27.81 -7.40 -16.27
N LEU A 140 27.87 -7.48 -14.93
CA LEU A 140 29.09 -7.34 -14.14
C LEU A 140 30.06 -8.50 -14.41
N GLU A 141 29.58 -9.74 -14.46
CA GLU A 141 30.40 -10.92 -14.82
C GLU A 141 31.05 -10.74 -16.20
N LYS A 142 30.27 -10.34 -17.21
CA LYS A 142 30.78 -10.05 -18.57
C LYS A 142 31.82 -8.91 -18.58
N LEU A 143 31.61 -7.86 -17.79
CA LEU A 143 32.57 -6.75 -17.67
C LEU A 143 33.86 -7.21 -17.00
N LEU A 144 33.77 -8.04 -15.96
CA LEU A 144 34.93 -8.59 -15.26
C LEU A 144 35.75 -9.54 -16.14
N ASP A 145 35.09 -10.36 -16.96
CA ASP A 145 35.74 -11.24 -17.94
C ASP A 145 36.43 -10.43 -19.05
N ASN A 146 35.78 -9.38 -19.56
CA ASN A 146 36.34 -8.49 -20.58
C ASN A 146 37.53 -7.65 -20.08
N LEU A 147 37.56 -7.35 -18.77
CA LEU A 147 38.66 -6.64 -18.12
C LEU A 147 39.78 -7.58 -17.63
N GLY A 148 39.66 -8.89 -17.86
CA GLY A 148 40.66 -9.89 -17.46
C GLY A 148 40.76 -10.09 -15.94
N LEU A 149 39.74 -9.65 -15.18
CA LEU A 149 39.67 -9.72 -13.71
C LEU A 149 38.81 -10.90 -13.21
N GLY A 150 38.34 -11.77 -14.12
CA GLY A 150 37.59 -12.98 -13.78
C GLY A 150 38.41 -13.90 -12.87
N ARG A 151 37.79 -14.35 -11.76
CA ARG A 151 38.44 -15.21 -10.75
C ARG A 151 39.02 -16.45 -11.44
N LYS A 152 40.34 -16.61 -11.41
CA LYS A 152 40.98 -17.93 -11.56
C LYS A 152 40.60 -18.76 -10.34
N THR A 153 39.49 -19.47 -10.40
CA THR A 153 39.30 -20.62 -9.50
C THR A 153 40.28 -21.70 -9.97
N SER A 154 41.49 -21.65 -9.42
CA SER A 154 42.42 -22.77 -9.45
C SER A 154 41.80 -23.91 -8.66
N LEU A 155 41.09 -24.80 -9.35
CA LEU A 155 40.76 -26.14 -8.88
C LEU A 155 41.48 -27.15 -9.77
N ASP A 156 42.81 -27.04 -9.83
CA ASP A 156 43.67 -28.07 -10.43
C ASP A 156 44.76 -28.53 -9.44
N GLY A 157 44.43 -28.49 -8.14
CA GLY A 157 45.33 -28.81 -7.04
C GLY A 157 44.84 -29.95 -6.15
N ILE A 158 43.94 -30.83 -6.62
CA ILE A 158 43.64 -32.09 -5.92
C ILE A 158 43.85 -33.23 -6.90
N ARG A 159 45.12 -33.55 -7.12
CA ARG A 159 45.54 -34.87 -7.57
C ARG A 159 46.84 -35.23 -6.86
N THR A 160 46.72 -35.98 -5.78
CA THR A 160 47.59 -37.12 -5.45
C THR A 160 46.87 -38.01 -4.46
#